data_AF-A0A955I537-F1
#
_entry.id   AF-A0A955I537-F1
#
_cell.length_a   1.000
_cell.length_b   1.000
_cell.length_c   1.000
_cell.angle_alpha   90.00
_cell.angle_beta   90.00
_cell.angle_gamma   90.00
#
_symmetry.space_group_name_H-M   'P 1'
#
loop_
_entity.id
_entity.type
_entity.pdbx_description
1 polymer ?
#
loop_
_entity_poly.entity_id
_entity_poly.type
_entity_poly.pdbx_seq_one_letter_code
_entity_poly.pdbx_strand_id
1 'polypeptide(L)'
;MNFSIKLVENHSLFLNKLWNIVRFVHGQIGLSTTSYADDVAYVQEHKDELATNERALLSKLNTLISESRKSFEDMMVSDTIGSLITFVRDEFADIYLEEYKLTKDGNHNGERVLSYAIKTLLKLLHPYVPMVTEELWSHISGE
;
A
#
# COMPACT_ATOMS: atom_id res chain seq x y z
N MET A 1 -23.78 -3.98 -16.78
CA MET A 1 -22.52 -4.65 -16.39
C MET A 1 -22.70 -6.13 -16.73
N ASN A 2 -21.85 -6.70 -17.60
CA ASN A 2 -21.94 -8.12 -17.96
C ASN A 2 -21.05 -8.93 -17.01
N PHE A 3 -21.63 -9.95 -16.37
CA PHE A 3 -20.85 -10.86 -15.54
C PHE A 3 -19.79 -11.60 -16.38
N SER A 4 -18.57 -11.69 -15.86
CA SER A 4 -17.45 -12.33 -16.53
C SER A 4 -16.61 -13.12 -15.53
N ILE A 5 -16.53 -14.43 -15.72
CA ILE A 5 -15.71 -15.33 -14.89
C ILE A 5 -14.24 -14.90 -14.94
N LYS A 6 -13.75 -14.51 -16.12
CA LYS A 6 -12.39 -14.01 -16.32
C LYS A 6 -12.09 -12.78 -15.46
N LEU A 7 -13.07 -11.90 -15.26
CA LEU A 7 -12.90 -10.72 -14.41
C LEU A 7 -12.78 -11.12 -12.93
N VAL A 8 -13.60 -12.08 -12.48
CA VAL A 8 -13.51 -12.65 -11.13
C VAL A 8 -12.14 -13.29 -10.89
N GLU A 9 -11.66 -14.09 -11.84
CA GLU A 9 -10.33 -14.72 -11.77
C GLU A 9 -9.21 -13.68 -11.66
N ASN A 10 -9.25 -12.63 -12.49
CA ASN A 10 -8.25 -11.56 -12.44
C ASN A 10 -8.23 -10.85 -11.08
N HIS A 11 -9.39 -10.58 -10.49
CA HIS A 11 -9.47 -9.96 -9.16
C HIS A 11 -8.97 -10.90 -8.06
N SER A 12 -9.25 -12.20 -8.14
CA SER A 12 -8.69 -13.20 -7.21
C SER A 12 -7.17 -13.26 -7.27
N LEU A 13 -6.57 -13.17 -8.47
CA LEU A 13 -5.11 -13.10 -8.63
C LEU A 13 -4.52 -11.84 -7.98
N PHE A 14 -5.20 -10.70 -8.12
CA PHE A 14 -4.80 -9.47 -7.45
C PHE A 14 -4.84 -9.62 -5.91
N LEU A 15 -5.91 -10.17 -5.35
CA LEU A 15 -6.04 -10.39 -3.91
C LEU A 15 -4.92 -11.31 -3.37
N ASN A 16 -4.58 -12.37 -4.12
CA ASN A 16 -3.45 -13.22 -3.79
C ASN A 16 -2.11 -12.48 -3.85
N LYS A 17 -1.90 -11.60 -4.85
CA LYS A 17 -0.69 -10.77 -4.92
C LYS A 17 -0.63 -9.78 -3.76
N LEU A 18 -1.73 -9.11 -3.42
CA LEU A 18 -1.83 -8.22 -2.27
C LEU A 18 -1.48 -8.95 -0.96
N TRP A 19 -2.01 -10.16 -0.77
CA TRP A 19 -1.71 -10.99 0.38
C TRP A 19 -0.21 -11.31 0.49
N ASN A 20 0.41 -11.74 -0.62
CA ASN A 20 1.83 -12.04 -0.66
C ASN A 20 2.70 -10.82 -0.39
N ILE A 21 2.31 -9.65 -0.92
CA ILE A 21 2.99 -8.38 -0.66
C ILE A 21 2.96 -8.08 0.83
N VAL A 22 1.79 -8.05 1.47
CA VAL A 22 1.65 -7.74 2.90
C VAL A 22 2.46 -8.69 3.77
N ARG A 23 2.40 -10.00 3.51
CA ARG A 23 3.19 -10.99 4.27
C ARG A 23 4.69 -10.83 4.07
N PHE A 24 5.14 -10.52 2.86
CA PHE A 24 6.55 -10.27 2.57
C PHE A 24 7.05 -9.02 3.32
N VAL A 25 6.28 -7.95 3.21
CA VAL A 25 6.48 -6.67 3.88
C VAL A 25 6.57 -6.88 5.40
N HIS A 26 5.65 -7.61 6.01
CA HIS A 26 5.70 -7.95 7.44
C HIS A 26 6.90 -8.84 7.81
N GLY A 27 7.09 -9.98 7.14
CA GLY A 27 8.00 -11.04 7.61
C GLY A 27 9.45 -10.96 7.12
N GLN A 28 9.70 -10.43 5.92
CA GLN A 28 11.04 -10.42 5.29
C GLN A 28 11.75 -9.07 5.41
N ILE A 29 10.97 -7.99 5.52
CA ILE A 29 11.50 -6.63 5.67
C ILE A 29 11.62 -6.23 7.15
N GLY A 30 11.06 -7.03 8.06
CA GLY A 30 11.15 -6.76 9.50
C GLY A 30 10.32 -5.56 9.91
N LEU A 31 9.27 -5.26 9.14
CA LEU A 31 8.44 -4.10 9.37
C LEU A 31 7.89 -4.11 10.79
N SER A 32 8.28 -3.08 11.52
CA SER A 32 7.77 -2.75 12.83
C SER A 32 6.24 -2.93 12.89
N THR A 33 5.76 -3.70 13.89
CA THR A 33 4.34 -3.76 14.28
C THR A 33 3.90 -2.45 14.95
N THR A 34 4.38 -1.32 14.45
CA THR A 34 4.02 0.00 14.92
C THR A 34 2.60 0.33 14.51
N SER A 35 1.97 1.24 15.25
CA SER A 35 0.67 1.73 14.85
C SER A 35 0.79 2.56 13.56
N TYR A 36 -0.32 2.70 12.84
CA TYR A 36 -0.37 3.61 11.69
C TYR A 36 -0.03 5.06 12.09
N ALA A 37 -0.39 5.46 13.31
CA ALA A 37 -0.11 6.81 13.82
C ALA A 37 1.40 7.04 13.99
N ASP A 38 2.13 6.05 14.49
CA ASP A 38 3.58 6.14 14.67
C ASP A 38 4.29 6.26 13.31
N ASP A 39 3.84 5.51 12.31
CA ASP A 39 4.39 5.58 10.95
C ASP A 39 4.19 6.97 10.35
N VAL A 40 3.00 7.56 10.51
CA VAL A 40 2.71 8.93 10.09
C VAL A 40 3.63 9.92 10.78
N ALA A 41 3.77 9.83 12.11
CA ALA A 41 4.61 10.75 12.87
C ALA A 41 6.08 10.67 12.42
N TYR A 42 6.60 9.45 12.25
CA TYR A 42 7.97 9.22 11.82
C TYR A 42 8.26 9.80 10.43
N VAL A 43 7.38 9.53 9.46
CA VAL A 43 7.55 10.02 8.08
C VAL A 43 7.51 11.55 8.02
N GLN A 44 6.71 12.21 8.87
CA GLN A 44 6.67 13.66 8.94
C GLN A 44 7.93 14.24 9.59
N GLU A 45 8.39 13.64 10.68
CA GLU A 45 9.59 14.08 11.41
C GLU A 45 10.86 13.95 10.56
N HIS A 46 11.01 12.86 9.81
CA HIS A 46 12.24 12.54 9.07
C HIS A 46 12.17 12.91 7.58
N LYS A 47 11.18 13.73 7.17
CA LYS A 47 10.89 14.03 5.76
C LYS A 47 12.11 14.52 4.96
N ASP A 48 12.98 15.30 5.60
CA ASP A 48 14.17 15.89 4.96
C ASP A 48 15.35 14.90 4.84
N GLU A 49 15.27 13.77 5.55
CA GLU A 49 16.28 12.69 5.55
C GLU A 49 15.92 11.54 4.60
N LEU A 50 14.73 11.60 3.99
CA LEU A 50 14.24 10.55 3.09
C LEU A 50 14.99 10.54 1.76
N ALA A 51 15.31 9.33 1.30
CA ALA A 51 15.88 9.11 -0.02
C ALA A 51 14.92 9.57 -1.13
N THR A 52 15.46 9.76 -2.34
CA THR A 52 14.67 10.24 -3.48
C THR A 52 13.54 9.29 -3.85
N ASN A 53 13.78 7.98 -3.82
CA ASN A 53 12.76 6.98 -4.11
C ASN A 53 11.66 6.92 -3.04
N GLU A 54 12.02 7.04 -1.76
CA GLU A 54 11.07 7.12 -0.64
C GLU A 54 10.15 8.34 -0.77
N ARG A 55 10.71 9.52 -1.08
CA ARG A 55 9.92 10.73 -1.33
C ARG A 55 9.03 10.58 -2.57
N ALA A 56 9.51 9.90 -3.61
CA ALA A 56 8.71 9.62 -4.80
C ALA A 56 7.50 8.72 -4.47
N LEU A 57 7.69 7.66 -3.69
CA LEU A 57 6.60 6.81 -3.21
C LEU A 57 5.55 7.62 -2.46
N LEU A 58 5.97 8.45 -1.50
CA LEU A 58 5.06 9.31 -0.73
C LEU A 58 4.30 10.29 -1.62
N SER A 59 4.96 10.87 -2.62
CA SER A 59 4.33 11.78 -3.58
C SER A 59 3.23 11.10 -4.39
N LYS A 60 3.50 9.89 -4.90
CA LYS A 60 2.50 9.12 -5.66
C LYS A 60 1.35 8.65 -4.77
N LEU A 61 1.66 8.20 -3.56
CA LEU A 61 0.65 7.78 -2.59
C LEU A 61 -0.29 8.95 -2.23
N ASN A 62 0.24 10.17 -2.02
CA ASN A 62 -0.58 11.36 -1.79
C ASN A 62 -1.49 11.72 -2.97
N THR A 63 -1.03 11.47 -4.19
CA THR A 63 -1.84 11.64 -5.41
C THR A 63 -3.01 10.63 -5.39
N LEU A 64 -2.72 9.36 -5.13
CA LEU A 64 -3.73 8.31 -4.99
C LEU A 64 -4.77 8.60 -3.90
N ILE A 65 -4.34 9.12 -2.74
CA ILE A 65 -5.25 9.53 -1.66
C ILE A 65 -6.19 10.63 -2.15
N SER A 66 -5.65 11.64 -2.85
CA SER A 66 -6.42 12.77 -3.36
C SER A 66 -7.42 12.35 -4.43
N GLU A 67 -7.00 11.49 -5.36
CA GLU A 67 -7.85 10.90 -6.39
C GLU A 67 -8.97 10.05 -5.77
N SER A 68 -8.62 9.20 -4.80
CA SER A 68 -9.59 8.37 -4.10
C SER A 68 -10.64 9.21 -3.40
N ARG A 69 -10.21 10.24 -2.65
CA ARG A 69 -11.13 11.15 -1.95
C ARG A 69 -12.08 11.83 -2.93
N LYS A 70 -11.56 12.38 -4.02
CA LYS A 70 -12.36 13.06 -5.05
C LYS A 70 -13.38 12.10 -5.67
N SER A 71 -12.96 10.88 -5.99
CA SER A 71 -13.83 9.85 -6.56
C SER A 71 -14.99 9.46 -5.62
N PHE A 72 -14.75 9.42 -4.31
CA PHE A 72 -15.82 9.25 -3.33
C PHE A 72 -16.77 10.45 -3.27
N GLU A 73 -16.23 11.67 -3.33
CA GLU A 73 -17.03 12.92 -3.36
C GLU A 73 -17.90 13.01 -4.64
N ASP A 74 -17.35 12.60 -5.79
CA ASP A 74 -18.00 12.63 -7.11
C ASP A 74 -18.89 11.39 -7.38
N MET A 75 -18.96 10.43 -6.45
CA MET A 75 -19.63 9.13 -6.62
C MET A 75 -19.10 8.28 -7.81
N MET A 76 -17.87 8.53 -8.27
CA MET A 76 -17.22 7.84 -9.39
C MET A 76 -16.21 6.79 -8.90
N VAL A 77 -16.68 5.84 -8.09
CA VAL A 77 -15.85 4.92 -7.30
C VAL A 77 -15.16 3.83 -8.15
N SER A 78 -15.68 3.55 -9.35
CA SER A 78 -15.15 2.50 -10.25
C SER A 78 -13.75 2.76 -10.80
N ASP A 79 -13.39 4.04 -10.98
CA ASP A 79 -12.15 4.40 -11.67
C ASP A 79 -10.95 4.33 -10.71
N THR A 80 -11.20 4.68 -9.45
CA THR A 80 -10.19 4.66 -8.38
C THR A 80 -9.66 3.28 -8.07
N ILE A 81 -10.50 2.25 -8.04
CA ILE A 81 -10.04 0.89 -7.75
C ILE A 81 -9.08 0.36 -8.82
N GLY A 82 -9.28 0.76 -10.09
CA GLY A 82 -8.37 0.44 -11.18
C GLY A 82 -6.98 1.03 -10.96
N SER A 83 -6.91 2.30 -10.56
CA SER A 83 -5.67 2.99 -10.20
C SER A 83 -4.99 2.36 -8.99
N LEU A 84 -5.74 2.01 -7.94
CA LEU A 84 -5.21 1.34 -6.74
C LEU A 84 -4.61 -0.04 -7.07
N ILE A 85 -5.32 -0.87 -7.82
CA ILE A 85 -4.85 -2.19 -8.25
C ILE A 85 -3.56 -2.06 -9.06
N THR A 86 -3.53 -1.11 -10.00
CA THR A 86 -2.37 -0.85 -10.87
C THR A 86 -1.18 -0.39 -10.04
N PHE A 87 -1.38 0.58 -9.13
CA PHE A 87 -0.32 1.09 -8.28
C PHE A 87 0.27 0.00 -7.37
N VAL A 88 -0.58 -0.80 -6.69
CA VAL A 88 -0.11 -1.89 -5.83
C VAL A 88 0.75 -2.89 -6.62
N ARG A 89 0.31 -3.24 -7.84
CA ARG A 89 0.98 -4.25 -8.66
C ARG A 89 2.25 -3.72 -9.32
N ASP A 90 2.13 -2.64 -10.08
CA ASP A 90 3.15 -2.20 -11.06
C ASP A 90 4.14 -1.21 -10.46
N GLU A 91 3.77 -0.52 -9.37
CA GLU A 91 4.62 0.49 -8.75
C GLU A 91 5.10 0.05 -7.38
N PHE A 92 4.18 -0.21 -6.46
CA PHE A 92 4.52 -0.58 -5.09
C PHE A 92 5.32 -1.88 -5.06
N ALA A 93 4.79 -2.96 -5.64
CA ALA A 93 5.45 -4.27 -5.60
C ALA A 93 6.64 -4.35 -6.56
N ASP A 94 6.47 -3.97 -7.82
CA ASP A 94 7.47 -4.24 -8.86
C ASP A 94 8.64 -3.21 -8.85
N ILE A 95 8.45 -2.02 -8.25
CA ILE A 95 9.49 -0.97 -8.17
C ILE A 95 9.91 -0.75 -6.72
N TYR A 96 9.06 -0.12 -5.90
CA TYR A 96 9.48 0.39 -4.59
C TYR A 96 9.88 -0.72 -3.61
N LEU A 97 9.15 -1.83 -3.61
CA LEU A 97 9.45 -2.97 -2.77
C LEU A 97 10.74 -3.67 -3.22
N GLU A 98 10.96 -3.85 -4.53
CA GLU A 98 12.19 -4.45 -5.05
C GLU A 98 13.41 -3.55 -4.81
N GLU A 99 13.29 -2.23 -4.99
CA GLU A 99 14.35 -1.27 -4.67
C GLU A 99 14.74 -1.34 -3.19
N TYR A 100 13.75 -1.36 -2.30
CA TYR A 100 14.02 -1.44 -0.87
C TYR A 100 14.79 -2.70 -0.48
N LYS A 101 14.50 -3.85 -1.11
CA LYS A 101 15.22 -5.11 -0.83
C LYS A 101 16.73 -4.99 -1.05
N LEU A 102 17.18 -4.08 -1.92
CA LEU A 102 18.60 -3.81 -2.17
C LEU A 102 19.25 -3.00 -1.03
N THR A 103 18.44 -2.24 -0.29
CA THR A 103 18.90 -1.34 0.79
C THR A 103 18.45 -1.78 2.18
N LYS A 104 17.76 -2.92 2.30
CA LYS A 104 17.08 -3.34 3.54
C LYS A 104 17.99 -3.37 4.77
N ASP A 105 19.28 -3.65 4.58
CA ASP A 105 20.25 -3.72 5.66
C ASP A 105 20.72 -2.30 6.01
N GLY A 106 19.98 -1.65 6.92
CA GLY A 106 20.29 -0.32 7.47
C GLY A 106 19.43 0.84 6.94
N ASN A 107 18.48 0.58 6.04
CA ASN A 107 17.53 1.61 5.59
C ASN A 107 16.25 1.65 6.46
N HIS A 108 16.36 2.23 7.66
CA HIS A 108 15.21 2.40 8.55
C HIS A 108 14.15 3.36 7.98
N ASN A 109 14.55 4.40 7.26
CA ASN A 109 13.61 5.34 6.63
C ASN A 109 12.73 4.62 5.59
N GLY A 110 13.34 3.83 4.71
CA GLY A 110 12.64 3.01 3.72
C GLY A 110 11.69 2.01 4.36
N GLU A 111 12.06 1.39 5.48
CA GLU A 111 11.19 0.50 6.25
C GLU A 111 9.92 1.25 6.67
N ARG A 112 10.08 2.40 7.36
CA ARG A 112 8.96 3.21 7.87
C ARG A 112 8.06 3.75 6.77
N VAL A 113 8.65 4.17 5.64
CA VAL A 113 7.92 4.64 4.46
C VAL A 113 7.12 3.50 3.81
N LEU A 114 7.67 2.29 3.70
CA LEU A 114 6.93 1.12 3.21
C LEU A 114 5.81 0.70 4.17
N SER A 115 6.04 0.77 5.49
CA SER A 115 5.01 0.55 6.53
C SER A 115 3.81 1.44 6.30
N TYR A 116 4.09 2.74 6.22
CA TYR A 116 3.09 3.76 6.01
C TYR A 116 2.33 3.50 4.70
N ALA A 117 3.06 3.27 3.61
CA ALA A 117 2.47 3.06 2.31
C ALA A 117 1.54 1.84 2.24
N ILE A 118 1.97 0.67 2.74
CA ILE A 118 1.11 -0.53 2.69
C ILE A 118 -0.13 -0.36 3.55
N LYS A 119 -0.02 0.23 4.75
CA LYS A 119 -1.17 0.49 5.63
C LYS A 119 -2.12 1.50 5.00
N THR A 120 -1.62 2.56 4.39
CA THR A 120 -2.45 3.50 3.62
C THR A 120 -3.16 2.81 2.46
N LEU A 121 -2.48 1.95 1.70
CA LEU A 121 -3.09 1.20 0.59
C LEU A 121 -4.20 0.27 1.07
N LEU A 122 -4.02 -0.43 2.20
CA LEU A 122 -5.08 -1.24 2.79
C LEU A 122 -6.30 -0.38 3.19
N LYS A 123 -6.09 0.80 3.77
CA LYS A 123 -7.18 1.74 4.10
C LYS A 123 -7.91 2.24 2.86
N LEU A 124 -7.20 2.52 1.77
CA LEU A 124 -7.80 2.94 0.49
C LEU A 124 -8.58 1.80 -0.20
N LEU A 125 -8.12 0.55 -0.05
CA LEU A 125 -8.77 -0.64 -0.60
C LEU A 125 -9.96 -1.12 0.24
N HIS A 126 -10.03 -0.77 1.52
CA HIS A 126 -11.04 -1.28 2.45
C HIS A 126 -12.50 -1.10 2.00
N PRO A 127 -12.91 0.03 1.39
CA PRO A 127 -14.28 0.17 0.88
C PRO A 127 -14.66 -0.83 -0.23
N TYR A 128 -13.67 -1.45 -0.89
CA TYR A 128 -13.86 -2.35 -2.02
C TYR A 128 -13.74 -3.82 -1.62
N VAL A 129 -12.80 -4.13 -0.72
CA VAL A 129 -12.43 -5.51 -0.34
C VAL A 129 -12.28 -5.66 1.19
N PRO A 130 -13.30 -5.27 1.98
CA PRO A 130 -13.17 -5.04 3.42
C PRO A 130 -12.67 -6.27 4.17
N MET A 131 -13.22 -7.45 3.89
CA MET A 131 -12.82 -8.69 4.57
C MET A 131 -11.35 -9.04 4.36
N VAL A 132 -10.82 -8.81 3.16
CA VAL A 132 -9.41 -9.09 2.85
C VAL A 132 -8.52 -8.05 3.52
N THR A 133 -8.88 -6.78 3.43
CA THR A 133 -8.08 -5.71 4.06
C THR A 133 -8.08 -5.80 5.58
N GLU A 134 -9.17 -6.24 6.21
CA GLU A 134 -9.26 -6.44 7.66
C GLU A 134 -8.31 -7.57 8.11
N GLU A 135 -8.37 -8.70 7.41
CA GLU A 135 -7.49 -9.83 7.68
C GLU A 135 -6.02 -9.45 7.45
N LEU A 136 -5.70 -8.70 6.40
CA LEU A 136 -4.35 -8.24 6.15
C LEU A 136 -3.88 -7.19 7.15
N TRP A 137 -4.78 -6.33 7.62
CA TRP A 137 -4.49 -5.32 8.63
C TRP A 137 -4.05 -5.98 9.94
N SER A 138 -4.80 -6.97 10.43
CA SER A 138 -4.50 -7.68 11.68
C SER A 138 -3.13 -8.38 11.69
N HIS A 139 -2.54 -8.63 10.52
CA HIS A 139 -1.19 -9.19 10.40
C HIS A 139 -0.08 -8.15 10.55
N ILE A 140 -0.37 -6.85 10.38
CA ILE A 140 0.65 -5.79 10.27
C ILE A 140 0.40 -4.57 11.15
N SER A 141 -0.81 -4.38 11.66
CA SER A 141 -1.07 -3.49 12.78
C SER A 141 -0.64 -4.22 14.04
N GLY A 142 0.30 -3.68 14.82
CA GLY A 142 0.55 -4.21 16.17
C GLY A 142 -0.59 -3.89 17.15
N GLU A 143 -1.83 -3.96 16.66
CA GLU A 143 -3.10 -3.65 17.30
C GLU A 143 -3.97 -4.89 17.31
#